data_AF-A0A5B2UCJ6-F1
#
_entry.id   AF-A0A5B2UCJ6-F1
#
_cell.length_a   1.000
_cell.length_b   1.000
_cell.length_c   1.000
_cell.angle_alpha   90.00
_cell.angle_beta   90.00
_cell.angle_gamma   90.00
#
_symmetry.space_group_name_H-M   'P 1'
#
loop_
_entity.id
_entity.type
_entity.pdbx_description
1 polymer ?
#
loop_
_entity_poly.entity_id
_entity_poly.type
_entity_poly.pdbx_seq_one_letter_code
_entity_poly.pdbx_strand_id
1 'polypeptide(L)'
;MGEIKDYKSFEVFLMGPISFLGGGIFEFLVWTANGWFFISALFCYKKSPLFSFIFGLESFLTAGSFFFWKEILAAENGRMGKIYSLEMGYFLWMASILFLVLGSFYLMIKSKFNKNKIPA
;
A
#
# COMPACT_ATOMS: atom_id res chain seq x y z
N MET A 1 -1.67 -20.04 27.19
CA MET A 1 -1.66 -18.60 26.87
C MET A 1 -0.95 -18.48 25.52
N GLY A 2 -1.57 -17.89 24.49
CA GLY A 2 -0.92 -17.80 23.17
C GLY A 2 0.26 -16.83 23.24
N GLU A 3 1.40 -17.19 22.66
CA GLU A 3 2.55 -16.29 22.55
C GLU A 3 2.22 -15.14 21.60
N ILE A 4 2.57 -13.91 22.00
CA ILE A 4 2.55 -12.76 21.12
C ILE A 4 3.76 -12.91 20.19
N LYS A 5 3.50 -12.92 18.88
CA LYS A 5 4.55 -13.04 17.86
C LYS A 5 4.71 -11.72 17.14
N ASP A 6 5.94 -11.23 17.13
CA ASP A 6 6.33 -10.09 16.33
C ASP A 6 6.80 -10.57 14.96
N TYR A 7 6.10 -10.13 13.92
CA TYR A 7 6.43 -10.48 12.54
C TYR A 7 7.28 -9.37 11.92
N LYS A 8 8.44 -9.74 11.36
CA LYS A 8 9.30 -8.78 10.67
C LYS A 8 8.64 -8.34 9.37
N SER A 9 8.73 -7.05 9.04
CA SER A 9 8.06 -6.49 7.87
C SER A 9 8.48 -7.15 6.55
N PHE A 10 9.74 -7.58 6.42
CA PHE A 10 10.20 -8.28 5.21
C PHE A 10 9.57 -9.68 5.08
N GLU A 11 9.33 -10.38 6.20
CA GLU A 11 8.70 -11.71 6.19
C GLU A 11 7.26 -11.58 5.71
N VAL A 12 6.52 -10.62 6.27
CA VAL A 12 5.14 -10.32 5.87
C VAL A 12 5.08 -9.89 4.40
N PHE A 13 6.04 -9.08 3.94
CA PHE A 13 6.13 -8.65 2.55
C PHE A 13 6.32 -9.83 1.58
N LEU A 14 7.16 -10.82 1.94
CA LEU A 14 7.41 -12.01 1.11
C LEU A 14 6.28 -13.04 1.18
N MET A 15 5.55 -13.10 2.30
CA MET A 15 4.44 -14.03 2.51
C MET A 15 3.13 -13.54 1.89
N GLY A 16 2.91 -12.22 1.79
CA GLY A 16 1.66 -11.67 1.26
C GLY A 16 1.23 -12.15 -0.14
N PRO A 17 2.11 -12.33 -1.15
CA PRO A 17 1.70 -12.85 -2.46
C PRO A 17 1.10 -14.25 -2.41
N ILE A 18 1.50 -15.07 -1.42
CA ILE A 18 1.08 -16.47 -1.27
C ILE A 18 0.03 -16.65 -0.17
N SER A 19 -0.36 -15.58 0.55
CA SER A 19 -1.31 -15.68 1.67
C SER A 19 -2.66 -16.23 1.26
N PHE A 20 -3.08 -16.00 0.01
CA PHE A 20 -4.34 -16.52 -0.53
C PHE A 20 -4.37 -18.06 -0.56
N LEU A 21 -3.23 -18.74 -0.69
CA LEU A 21 -3.13 -20.20 -0.66
C LEU A 21 -3.46 -20.75 0.74
N GLY A 22 -3.14 -19.99 1.79
CA GLY A 22 -3.47 -20.31 3.18
C GLY A 22 -4.85 -19.81 3.62
N GLY A 23 -5.71 -19.36 2.70
CA GLY A 23 -7.04 -18.81 3.01
C GLY A 23 -7.05 -17.30 3.34
N GLY A 24 -5.89 -16.64 3.34
CA GLY A 24 -5.75 -15.21 3.62
C GLY A 24 -6.04 -14.32 2.41
N ILE A 25 -7.30 -14.33 1.95
CA ILE A 25 -7.75 -13.55 0.79
C ILE A 25 -7.67 -12.04 1.07
N PHE A 26 -8.11 -11.60 2.24
CA PHE A 26 -8.09 -10.18 2.58
C PHE A 26 -6.64 -9.68 2.78
N GLU A 27 -5.77 -10.51 3.35
CA GLU A 27 -4.34 -10.23 3.52
C GLU A 27 -3.67 -10.06 2.16
N PHE A 28 -4.03 -10.92 1.19
CA PHE A 28 -3.56 -10.80 -0.18
C PHE A 28 -4.05 -9.48 -0.81
N LEU A 29 -5.32 -9.12 -0.61
CA LEU A 29 -5.87 -7.85 -1.09
C LEU A 29 -5.13 -6.64 -0.50
N VAL A 30 -4.88 -6.62 0.81
CA VAL A 30 -4.07 -5.56 1.45
C VAL A 30 -2.66 -5.54 0.86
N TRP A 31 -2.06 -6.72 0.65
CA TRP A 31 -0.73 -6.83 0.06
C TRP A 31 -0.66 -6.26 -1.37
N THR A 32 -1.75 -6.29 -2.15
CA THR A 32 -1.79 -5.68 -3.50
C THR A 32 -1.52 -4.18 -3.52
N ALA A 33 -1.63 -3.49 -2.38
CA ALA A 33 -1.21 -2.09 -2.25
C ALA A 33 0.25 -1.88 -2.72
N ASN A 34 1.12 -2.87 -2.57
CA ASN A 34 2.49 -2.84 -3.09
C ASN A 34 2.52 -2.80 -4.62
N GLY A 35 1.67 -3.59 -5.29
CA GLY A 35 1.53 -3.58 -6.74
C GLY A 35 1.06 -2.21 -7.25
N TRP A 36 0.03 -1.65 -6.62
CA TRP A 36 -0.48 -0.31 -6.94
C TRP A 36 0.57 0.78 -6.72
N PHE A 37 1.39 0.68 -5.67
CA PHE A 37 2.51 1.58 -5.42
C PHE A 37 3.54 1.53 -6.56
N PHE A 38 3.95 0.34 -7.00
CA PHE A 38 4.91 0.20 -8.10
C PHE A 38 4.34 0.72 -9.43
N ILE A 39 3.06 0.44 -9.72
CA ILE A 39 2.38 0.98 -10.90
C ILE A 39 2.36 2.51 -10.84
N SER A 40 2.03 3.09 -9.69
CA SER A 40 2.05 4.53 -9.47
C SER A 40 3.45 5.12 -9.71
N ALA A 41 4.50 4.50 -9.18
CA ALA A 41 5.88 4.94 -9.34
C ALA A 41 6.31 4.87 -10.83
N LEU A 42 5.92 3.82 -11.56
CA LEU A 42 6.16 3.68 -12.98
C LEU A 42 5.50 4.81 -13.79
N PHE A 43 4.25 5.16 -13.50
CA PHE A 43 3.58 6.28 -14.17
C PHE A 43 4.17 7.64 -13.78
N CYS A 44 4.67 7.78 -12.55
CA CYS A 44 5.41 8.96 -12.11
C CYS A 44 6.67 9.14 -12.99
N TYR A 45 7.44 8.07 -13.16
CA TYR A 45 8.63 8.04 -14.00
C TYR A 45 8.32 8.33 -15.48
N LYS A 46 7.22 7.79 -16.01
CA LYS A 46 6.73 8.06 -17.38
C LYS A 46 6.12 9.45 -17.57
N LYS A 47 6.24 10.37 -16.59
CA LYS A 47 5.69 11.74 -16.63
C LYS A 47 4.19 11.79 -16.89
N SER A 48 3.45 10.81 -16.41
CA SER A 48 2.00 10.72 -16.49
C SER A 48 1.40 10.90 -15.09
N PRO A 49 1.40 12.14 -14.54
CA PRO A 49 1.12 12.38 -13.12
C PRO A 49 -0.33 12.09 -12.72
N LEU A 50 -1.29 12.17 -13.65
CA LEU A 50 -2.69 11.80 -13.39
C LEU A 50 -2.81 10.31 -13.03
N PHE A 51 -2.29 9.42 -13.88
CA PHE A 51 -2.33 7.98 -13.64
C PHE A 51 -1.51 7.61 -12.40
N SER A 52 -0.34 8.24 -12.22
CA SER A 52 0.45 8.04 -11.02
C SER A 52 -0.33 8.40 -9.75
N PHE A 53 -1.02 9.54 -9.74
CA PHE A 53 -1.85 9.95 -8.61
C PHE A 53 -2.98 8.96 -8.34
N ILE A 54 -3.72 8.52 -9.36
CA ILE A 54 -4.82 7.56 -9.21
C ILE A 54 -4.33 6.25 -8.58
N PHE A 55 -3.32 5.61 -9.17
CA PHE A 55 -2.79 4.35 -8.63
C PHE A 55 -2.13 4.51 -7.26
N GLY A 56 -1.52 5.67 -6.99
CA GLY A 56 -0.96 5.98 -5.69
C GLY A 56 -2.05 6.10 -4.62
N LEU A 57 -3.19 6.71 -4.97
CA LEU A 57 -4.33 6.83 -4.07
C LEU A 57 -4.94 5.46 -3.78
N GLU A 58 -5.11 4.60 -4.79
CA GLU A 58 -5.54 3.21 -4.59
C GLU A 58 -4.61 2.47 -3.62
N SER A 59 -3.29 2.55 -3.84
CA SER A 59 -2.29 1.98 -2.93
C SER A 59 -2.45 2.49 -1.49
N PHE A 60 -2.64 3.81 -1.33
CA PHE A 60 -2.78 4.45 -0.03
C PHE A 60 -4.05 4.01 0.70
N LEU A 61 -5.17 3.92 -0.01
CA LEU A 61 -6.45 3.48 0.55
C LEU A 61 -6.40 2.01 0.95
N THR A 62 -5.85 1.15 0.09
CA THR A 62 -5.69 -0.28 0.39
C THR A 62 -4.78 -0.50 1.60
N ALA A 63 -3.59 0.12 1.64
CA ALA A 63 -2.67 0.02 2.78
C ALA A 63 -3.24 0.67 4.05
N GLY A 64 -3.94 1.80 3.90
CA GLY A 64 -4.59 2.50 5.00
C GLY A 64 -5.74 1.72 5.62
N SER A 65 -6.45 0.90 4.82
CA SER A 65 -7.53 0.05 5.34
C SER A 65 -7.06 -0.93 6.42
N PHE A 66 -5.80 -1.39 6.33
CA PHE A 66 -5.21 -2.30 7.31
C PHE A 66 -5.11 -1.69 8.72
N PHE A 67 -5.05 -0.36 8.83
CA PHE A 67 -5.03 0.33 10.13
C PHE A 67 -6.25 0.00 10.99
N PHE A 68 -7.39 -0.29 10.37
CA PHE A 68 -8.65 -0.55 11.06
C PHE A 68 -8.84 -2.02 11.44
N TRP A 69 -7.91 -2.90 11.05
CA TRP A 69 -8.01 -4.32 11.33
C TRP A 69 -7.65 -4.60 12.78
N LYS A 70 -8.49 -5.41 13.44
CA LYS A 70 -8.26 -5.88 14.80
C LYS A 70 -7.74 -7.32 14.83
N GLU A 71 -7.95 -8.06 13.75
CA GLU A 71 -7.62 -9.47 13.62
C GLU A 71 -7.07 -9.75 12.23
N ILE A 72 -6.21 -10.76 12.14
CA ILE A 72 -5.57 -11.24 10.91
C ILE A 72 -5.53 -12.77 10.94
N LEU A 73 -5.55 -13.42 9.79
CA LEU A 73 -5.42 -14.87 9.71
C LEU A 73 -4.06 -15.32 10.25
N ALA A 74 -4.06 -16.03 11.38
CA ALA A 74 -2.84 -16.46 12.08
C ALA A 74 -2.42 -17.89 11.76
N ALA A 75 -3.32 -18.70 11.18
CA ALA A 75 -3.01 -20.03 10.69
C ALA A 75 -3.94 -20.43 9.54
N GLU A 76 -3.41 -21.29 8.67
CA GLU A 76 -4.08 -21.78 7.46
C GLU A 76 -5.37 -22.58 7.73
N ASN A 77 -5.60 -22.99 8.99
CA ASN A 77 -6.84 -23.64 9.42
C ASN A 77 -7.98 -22.64 9.74
N GLY A 78 -7.83 -21.37 9.35
CA GLY A 78 -8.82 -20.32 9.59
C GLY A 78 -8.77 -19.69 10.98
N ARG A 79 -7.74 -20.00 11.78
CA ARG A 79 -7.60 -19.39 13.12
C ARG A 79 -7.15 -17.93 12.99
N MET A 80 -7.99 -17.03 13.48
CA MET A 80 -7.68 -15.60 13.56
C MET A 80 -6.75 -15.30 14.75
N GLY A 81 -5.80 -14.40 14.55
CA GLY A 81 -4.96 -13.79 15.57
C GLY A 81 -5.29 -12.31 15.74
N LYS A 82 -5.16 -11.81 16.97
CA LYS A 82 -5.38 -10.39 17.27
C LYS A 82 -4.15 -9.56 16.91
N ILE A 83 -4.37 -8.40 16.30
CA ILE A 83 -3.36 -7.39 16.09
C ILE A 83 -3.30 -6.53 17.36
N TYR A 84 -2.18 -6.58 18.08
CA TYR A 84 -1.98 -5.78 19.29
C TYR A 84 -1.42 -4.39 18.99
N SER A 85 -0.48 -4.31 18.06
CA SER A 85 0.17 -3.08 17.64
C SER A 85 0.53 -3.15 16.16
N LEU A 86 0.56 -1.97 15.52
CA LEU A 86 1.18 -1.79 14.21
C LEU A 86 2.56 -1.21 14.45
N GLU A 87 3.58 -1.91 13.96
CA GLU A 87 4.97 -1.54 14.19
C GLU A 87 5.47 -0.50 13.19
N MET A 88 6.67 0.04 13.43
CA MET A 88 7.28 1.08 12.61
C MET A 88 7.32 0.75 11.11
N GLY A 89 7.46 -0.51 10.74
CA GLY A 89 7.45 -0.95 9.34
C GLY A 89 6.14 -0.61 8.61
N TYR A 90 4.99 -0.71 9.28
CA TYR A 90 3.70 -0.31 8.72
C TYR A 90 3.67 1.20 8.44
N PHE A 91 4.14 2.01 9.38
CA PHE A 91 4.16 3.46 9.23
C PHE A 91 5.14 3.94 8.16
N LEU A 92 6.31 3.29 8.03
CA LEU A 92 7.26 3.56 6.94
C LEU A 92 6.67 3.23 5.58
N TRP A 93 5.96 2.10 5.48
CA TRP A 93 5.25 1.70 4.27
C TRP A 93 4.19 2.75 3.89
N MET A 94 3.31 3.13 4.83
CA MET A 94 2.32 4.19 4.62
C MET A 94 2.95 5.54 4.24
N ALA A 95 4.04 5.94 4.90
CA ALA A 95 4.74 7.19 4.62
C ALA A 95 5.32 7.22 3.20
N SER A 96 5.89 6.10 2.72
CA SER A 96 6.41 6.01 1.35
C SER A 96 5.32 6.17 0.29
N ILE A 97 4.15 5.55 0.52
CA ILE A 97 3.00 5.67 -0.37
C ILE A 97 2.48 7.10 -0.37
N LEU A 98 2.34 7.70 0.82
CA LEU A 98 1.90 9.09 0.97
C LEU A 98 2.83 10.07 0.25
N PHE A 99 4.15 9.88 0.38
CA PHE A 99 5.13 10.71 -0.32
C PHE A 99 4.95 10.65 -1.84
N LEU A 100 4.72 9.45 -2.38
CA LEU A 100 4.46 9.27 -3.81
C LEU A 100 3.16 9.94 -4.24
N VAL A 101 2.08 9.80 -3.47
CA VAL A 101 0.78 10.44 -3.75
C VAL A 101 0.92 11.96 -3.79
N LEU A 102 1.56 12.56 -2.78
CA LEU A 102 1.76 14.00 -2.70
C LEU A 102 2.68 14.50 -3.83
N GLY A 103 3.75 13.77 -4.14
CA GLY A 103 4.63 14.09 -5.25
C GLY A 103 3.91 14.07 -6.60
N SER A 104 3.11 13.04 -6.85
CA SER A 104 2.32 12.91 -8.07
C SER A 104 1.22 13.98 -8.17
N PHE A 105 0.60 14.34 -7.05
CA PHE A 105 -0.35 15.45 -6.98
C PHE A 105 0.32 16.79 -7.34
N TYR A 106 1.49 17.07 -6.76
CA TYR A 106 2.27 18.27 -7.08
C TYR A 106 2.64 18.34 -8.56
N LEU A 107 3.14 17.24 -9.14
CA LEU A 107 3.48 17.16 -10.56
C LEU A 107 2.25 17.33 -11.46
N MET A 108 1.09 16.82 -11.05
CA MET A 108 -0.16 17.00 -11.79
C MET A 108 -0.55 18.48 -11.86
N ILE A 109 -0.51 19.20 -10.74
CA ILE A 109 -0.79 20.64 -10.71
C ILE A 109 0.21 21.38 -11.61
N LYS A 110 1.51 21.13 -11.44
CA LYS A 110 2.57 21.77 -12.24
C LYS A 110 2.39 21.53 -13.74
N SER A 111 2.04 20.31 -14.15
CA SER A 111 1.81 19.95 -15.55
C SER A 111 0.63 20.72 -16.15
N LYS A 112 -0.49 20.84 -15.43
CA LYS A 112 -1.65 21.64 -15.86
C LYS A 112 -1.31 23.12 -16.01
N PHE A 113 -0.60 23.70 -15.05
CA PHE A 113 -0.15 25.09 -15.13
C PHE A 113 0.75 25.36 -16.32
N ASN A 114 1.67 24.44 -16.64
CA ASN A 114 2.59 24.62 -17.77
C ASN A 114 1.86 24.52 -19.12
N LYS A 115 0.88 23.61 -19.24
CA LYS A 115 0.05 23.47 -20.44
C LYS A 115 -0.76 24.74 -20.74
N ASN A 116 -1.24 25.43 -19.71
CA ASN A 116 -2.00 26.67 -19.86
C ASN A 116 -1.15 27.89 -20.29
N LYS A 117 0.18 27.81 -20.20
CA LYS A 117 1.09 28.89 -20.64
C LYS A 117 1.47 28.84 -22.12
N ILE A 118 1.14 27.75 -22.82
CA ILE A 118 1.41 27.60 -24.26
C ILE A 118 0.04 27.70 -24.96
N PRO A 119 -0.36 28.89 -25.45
CA PRO A 119 -1.52 28.98 -26.32
C PRO A 119 -1.23 28.18 -27.61
N ALA A 120 -2.19 27.33 -27.99
CA ALA A 120 -2.15 26.52 -29.20
C ALA A 120 -2.23 27.37 -30.47
#